data_AF-A0A5D4K6W3-F1
#
_entry.id   AF-A0A5D4K6W3-F1
#
_cell.length_a   1.000
_cell.length_b   1.000
_cell.length_c   1.000
_cell.angle_alpha   90.00
_cell.angle_beta   90.00
_cell.angle_gamma   90.00
#
_symmetry.space_group_name_H-M   'P 1'
#
loop_
_entity.id
_entity.type
_entity.pdbx_description
1 polymer ?
#
loop_
_entity_poly.entity_id
_entity_poly.type
_entity_poly.pdbx_seq_one_letter_code
_entity_poly.pdbx_strand_id
1 'polypeptide(L)'
;MSLEKKSIEELLDLEEELKAEIDLKENVSYAKLIRLYETLYRKIRRDPNNEYQASLEKIRQHLIFHLVQYGTYMKTVYRQDDRAAETSLEKALRYEKNLPIVHYRLGFLHYKQRSYTSALLHFDSALRFQMSHGFDKYKLNDQQLHNCHLYLSSCGLFIAKNTQEDLDNLDLNVNIENVLHYEVSPLYRLISENEQYLARHEYCKISSGSEEYCTKQDCESAREERESIILDFTEREISVIYNGKMNVLSRNRGEILRYFLLKSNESAPLTRHDFYDIFSVSGENGGVSTNTYTQNIRRLRAVFKEIEIKEDILINKPGSSETAYYFNHQYPFIILHRSDDTFLLNG
;
A
#
# COMPACT_ATOMS: atom_id res chain seq x y z
N MET A 1 -12.21 5.03 -28.26
CA MET A 1 -11.85 6.39 -28.72
C MET A 1 -10.53 6.81 -28.07
N SER A 2 -9.67 7.55 -28.77
CA SER A 2 -8.37 7.99 -28.22
C SER A 2 -8.56 9.19 -27.29
N LEU A 3 -8.03 9.14 -26.06
CA LEU A 3 -8.05 10.25 -25.10
C LEU A 3 -7.45 11.54 -25.68
N GLU A 4 -6.48 11.41 -26.60
CA GLU A 4 -5.82 12.56 -27.22
C GLU A 4 -6.76 13.43 -28.06
N LYS A 5 -7.83 12.83 -28.60
CA LYS A 5 -8.81 13.53 -29.46
C LYS A 5 -9.89 14.28 -28.68
N LYS A 6 -10.01 14.04 -27.37
CA LYS A 6 -11.03 14.65 -26.52
C LYS A 6 -10.66 16.08 -26.11
N SER A 7 -11.65 16.96 -25.94
CA SER A 7 -11.48 18.27 -25.30
C SER A 7 -11.11 18.12 -23.82
N ILE A 8 -10.74 19.21 -23.14
CA ILE A 8 -10.48 19.17 -21.69
C ILE A 8 -11.78 18.88 -20.93
N GLU A 9 -12.89 19.50 -21.31
CA GLU A 9 -14.23 19.22 -20.76
C GLU A 9 -14.60 17.74 -20.88
N GLU A 10 -14.48 17.16 -22.08
CA GLU A 10 -14.77 15.74 -22.30
C GLU A 10 -13.86 14.79 -21.50
N LEU A 11 -12.67 15.25 -21.10
CA LEU A 11 -11.77 14.49 -20.23
C LEU A 11 -12.15 14.64 -18.76
N LEU A 12 -12.67 15.78 -18.34
CA LEU A 12 -13.19 15.98 -16.99
C LEU A 12 -14.50 15.19 -16.78
N ASP A 13 -15.40 15.18 -17.76
CA ASP A 13 -16.61 14.33 -17.72
C ASP A 13 -16.23 12.85 -17.58
N LEU A 14 -15.23 12.40 -18.34
CA LEU A 14 -14.73 11.03 -18.27
C LEU A 14 -14.02 10.73 -16.94
N GLU A 15 -13.44 11.74 -16.30
CA GLU A 15 -12.85 11.60 -14.96
C GLU A 15 -13.92 11.22 -13.94
N GLU A 16 -15.07 11.88 -13.97
CA GLU A 16 -16.22 11.58 -13.11
C GLU A 16 -16.75 10.16 -13.35
N GLU A 17 -16.91 9.78 -14.63
CA GLU A 17 -17.33 8.42 -14.99
C GLU A 17 -16.34 7.36 -14.48
N LEU A 18 -15.04 7.58 -14.63
CA LEU A 18 -14.01 6.63 -14.21
C LEU A 18 -13.88 6.54 -12.68
N LYS A 19 -14.13 7.64 -11.96
CA LYS A 19 -14.25 7.64 -10.50
C LYS A 19 -15.47 6.82 -10.07
N ALA A 20 -16.62 7.01 -10.72
CA ALA A 20 -17.81 6.20 -10.45
C ALA A 20 -17.63 4.70 -10.82
N GLU A 21 -16.84 4.38 -11.86
CA GLU A 21 -16.48 3.00 -12.20
C GLU A 21 -15.57 2.36 -11.13
N ILE A 22 -14.67 3.13 -10.51
CA ILE A 22 -13.87 2.65 -9.37
C ILE A 22 -14.78 2.17 -8.27
N ASP A 23 -15.84 2.93 -7.95
CA ASP A 23 -16.80 2.59 -6.90
C ASP A 23 -17.56 1.26 -7.14
N LEU A 24 -17.54 0.72 -8.37
CA LEU A 24 -18.32 -0.45 -8.78
C LEU A 24 -17.46 -1.67 -9.19
N LYS A 25 -16.29 -1.45 -9.79
CA LYS A 25 -15.39 -2.52 -10.30
C LYS A 25 -13.92 -2.13 -10.09
N GLU A 26 -13.50 -2.18 -8.82
CA GLU A 26 -12.31 -1.55 -8.21
C GLU A 26 -10.90 -1.82 -8.82
N ASN A 27 -10.73 -2.56 -9.92
CA ASN A 27 -9.38 -2.99 -10.35
C ASN A 27 -8.93 -2.51 -11.74
N VAL A 28 -9.83 -2.07 -12.62
CA VAL A 28 -9.51 -1.74 -14.03
C VAL A 28 -9.24 -0.23 -14.25
N SER A 29 -9.53 0.61 -13.26
CA SER A 29 -9.65 2.06 -13.49
C SER A 29 -8.39 2.89 -13.19
N TYR A 30 -7.48 2.48 -12.29
CA TYR A 30 -6.27 3.27 -12.00
C TYR A 30 -5.39 3.53 -13.23
N ALA A 31 -5.16 2.51 -14.07
CA ALA A 31 -4.40 2.69 -15.30
C ALA A 31 -5.09 3.63 -16.30
N LYS A 32 -6.43 3.64 -16.32
CA LYS A 32 -7.22 4.56 -17.16
C LYS A 32 -7.15 5.99 -16.59
N LEU A 33 -7.32 6.16 -15.28
CA LEU A 33 -7.19 7.44 -14.60
C LEU A 33 -5.80 8.05 -14.75
N ILE A 34 -4.74 7.26 -14.57
CA ILE A 34 -3.37 7.73 -14.79
C ILE A 34 -3.22 8.26 -16.22
N ARG A 35 -3.68 7.52 -17.23
CA ARG A 35 -3.64 7.98 -18.62
C ARG A 35 -4.47 9.24 -18.84
N LEU A 36 -5.64 9.34 -18.23
CA LEU A 36 -6.51 10.51 -18.30
C LEU A 36 -5.82 11.75 -17.71
N TYR A 37 -5.31 11.66 -16.48
CA TYR A 37 -4.60 12.77 -15.84
C TYR A 37 -3.28 13.11 -16.54
N GLU A 38 -2.55 12.13 -17.08
CA GLU A 38 -1.36 12.38 -17.93
C GLU A 38 -1.74 13.21 -19.17
N THR A 39 -2.87 12.91 -19.82
CA THR A 39 -3.36 13.65 -20.98
C THR A 39 -3.89 15.03 -20.59
N LEU A 40 -4.66 15.17 -19.50
CA LEU A 40 -5.11 16.46 -18.97
C LEU A 40 -3.92 17.38 -18.66
N TYR A 41 -2.97 16.89 -17.85
CA TYR A 41 -1.78 17.63 -17.47
C TYR A 41 -0.99 18.11 -18.69
N ARG A 42 -0.81 17.23 -19.70
CA ARG A 42 -0.09 17.56 -20.92
C ARG A 42 -0.81 18.60 -21.78
N LYS A 43 -2.14 18.51 -21.91
CA LYS A 43 -2.95 19.45 -22.70
C LYS A 43 -2.93 20.85 -22.07
N ILE A 44 -3.22 20.93 -20.77
CA ILE A 44 -3.25 22.20 -20.04
C ILE A 44 -1.85 22.83 -20.02
N ARG A 45 -0.80 22.07 -19.70
CA ARG A 45 0.58 22.60 -19.68
C ARG A 45 1.07 23.14 -21.03
N ARG A 46 0.56 22.63 -22.16
CA ARG A 46 0.96 23.07 -23.50
C ARG A 46 0.35 24.40 -23.91
N ASP A 47 -0.74 24.82 -23.27
CA ASP A 47 -1.42 26.09 -23.54
C ASP A 47 -1.55 26.91 -22.25
N PRO A 48 -0.56 27.76 -21.93
CA PRO A 48 -0.56 28.56 -20.71
C PRO A 48 -1.71 29.56 -20.57
N ASN A 49 -2.38 29.88 -21.68
CA ASN A 49 -3.53 30.81 -21.70
C ASN A 49 -4.87 30.08 -21.55
N ASN A 50 -4.85 28.77 -21.39
CA ASN A 50 -6.03 27.96 -21.22
C ASN A 50 -6.72 28.27 -19.88
N GLU A 51 -8.06 28.30 -19.88
CA GLU A 51 -8.86 28.62 -18.70
C GLU A 51 -8.66 27.64 -17.52
N TYR A 52 -8.23 26.40 -17.81
CA TYR A 52 -7.94 25.37 -16.81
C TYR A 52 -6.52 25.44 -16.25
N GLN A 53 -5.72 26.45 -16.61
CA GLN A 53 -4.34 26.59 -16.14
C GLN A 53 -4.25 26.68 -14.61
N ALA A 54 -5.23 27.32 -13.95
CA ALA A 54 -5.31 27.37 -12.50
C ALA A 54 -5.47 25.98 -11.85
N SER A 55 -6.06 25.03 -12.56
CA SER A 55 -6.29 23.65 -12.10
C SER A 55 -5.10 22.72 -12.32
N LEU A 56 -4.05 23.17 -13.03
CA LEU A 56 -2.90 22.34 -13.43
C LEU A 56 -2.20 21.71 -12.22
N GLU A 57 -2.07 22.45 -11.12
CA GLU A 57 -1.43 21.96 -9.90
C GLU A 57 -2.30 20.89 -9.20
N LYS A 58 -3.62 21.09 -9.13
CA LYS A 58 -4.56 20.08 -8.60
C LYS A 58 -4.53 18.81 -9.44
N ILE A 59 -4.51 18.93 -10.77
CA ILE A 59 -4.38 17.81 -11.70
C ILE A 59 -3.04 17.08 -11.51
N ARG A 60 -1.94 17.82 -11.32
CA ARG A 60 -0.63 17.24 -11.00
C ARG A 60 -0.68 16.44 -9.70
N GLN A 61 -1.28 16.99 -8.66
CA GLN A 61 -1.42 16.32 -7.35
C GLN A 61 -2.27 15.06 -7.44
N HIS A 62 -3.38 15.09 -8.18
CA HIS A 62 -4.17 13.89 -8.45
C HIS A 62 -3.37 12.87 -9.24
N LEU A 63 -2.63 13.27 -10.28
CA LEU A 63 -1.78 12.35 -11.05
C LEU A 63 -0.74 11.67 -10.15
N ILE A 64 -0.02 12.45 -9.33
CA ILE A 64 0.95 11.91 -8.37
C ILE A 64 0.25 10.92 -7.42
N PHE A 65 -0.91 11.29 -6.88
CA PHE A 65 -1.67 10.39 -5.99
C PHE A 65 -1.98 9.06 -6.66
N HIS A 66 -2.53 9.06 -7.89
CA HIS A 66 -2.87 7.83 -8.59
C HIS A 66 -1.62 7.02 -8.97
N LEU A 67 -0.51 7.66 -9.37
CA LEU A 67 0.75 6.97 -9.66
C LEU A 67 1.33 6.30 -8.41
N VAL A 68 1.35 7.00 -7.27
CA VAL A 68 1.82 6.47 -5.99
C VAL A 68 0.92 5.34 -5.51
N GLN A 69 -0.40 5.52 -5.54
CA GLN A 69 -1.36 4.48 -5.12
C GLN A 69 -1.30 3.26 -6.04
N TYR A 70 -1.23 3.45 -7.35
CA TYR A 70 -1.12 2.35 -8.31
C TYR A 70 0.21 1.61 -8.17
N GLY A 71 1.32 2.31 -7.97
CA GLY A 71 2.61 1.67 -7.67
C GLY A 71 2.58 0.87 -6.37
N THR A 72 1.90 1.37 -5.34
CA THR A 72 1.68 0.65 -4.07
C THR A 72 0.85 -0.61 -4.30
N TYR A 73 -0.29 -0.45 -4.97
CA TYR A 73 -1.23 -1.52 -5.26
C TYR A 73 -0.61 -2.62 -6.13
N MET A 74 0.29 -2.28 -7.05
CA MET A 74 1.05 -3.26 -7.83
C MET A 74 2.16 -3.93 -7.01
N LYS A 75 2.77 -3.23 -6.05
CA LYS A 75 3.70 -3.85 -5.08
C LYS A 75 2.97 -4.89 -4.20
N THR A 76 1.75 -4.60 -3.76
CA THR A 76 1.07 -5.37 -2.70
C THR A 76 -0.02 -6.32 -3.19
N VAL A 77 -0.89 -5.95 -4.15
CA VAL A 77 -2.18 -6.64 -4.32
C VAL A 77 -2.36 -7.45 -5.63
N TYR A 78 -2.23 -6.91 -6.85
CA TYR A 78 -2.86 -7.61 -8.01
C TYR A 78 -1.95 -8.29 -9.02
N ARG A 79 -0.66 -7.94 -9.08
CA ARG A 79 0.39 -8.67 -9.78
C ARG A 79 1.68 -8.18 -9.14
N GLN A 80 2.55 -9.06 -8.66
CA GLN A 80 3.96 -8.72 -8.36
C GLN A 80 4.70 -8.38 -9.68
N ASP A 81 4.13 -7.48 -10.48
CA ASP A 81 4.78 -6.84 -11.59
C ASP A 81 5.57 -5.70 -10.98
N ASP A 82 6.68 -6.09 -10.32
CA ASP A 82 7.64 -5.18 -9.71
C ASP A 82 8.04 -4.10 -10.73
N ARG A 83 8.07 -4.45 -12.02
CA ARG A 83 8.36 -3.54 -13.13
C ARG A 83 7.24 -2.54 -13.39
N ALA A 84 5.96 -2.93 -13.35
CA ALA A 84 4.85 -1.99 -13.46
C ALA A 84 4.77 -1.06 -12.24
N ALA A 85 5.06 -1.57 -11.04
CA ALA A 85 5.17 -0.77 -9.82
C ALA A 85 6.31 0.25 -9.94
N GLU A 86 7.51 -0.20 -10.31
CA GLU A 86 8.70 0.63 -10.56
C GLU A 86 8.40 1.73 -11.59
N THR A 87 7.87 1.36 -12.76
CA THR A 87 7.54 2.32 -13.83
C THR A 87 6.57 3.41 -13.34
N SER A 88 5.59 3.04 -12.51
CA SER A 88 4.59 3.99 -11.99
C SER A 88 5.18 4.92 -10.94
N LEU A 89 6.04 4.40 -10.06
CA LEU A 89 6.76 5.16 -9.04
C LEU A 89 7.79 6.11 -9.67
N GLU A 90 8.56 5.65 -10.66
CA GLU A 90 9.47 6.49 -11.44
C GLU A 90 8.75 7.63 -12.14
N LYS A 91 7.57 7.36 -12.70
CA LYS A 91 6.71 8.41 -13.27
C LYS A 91 6.31 9.44 -12.22
N ALA A 92 5.95 9.03 -11.01
CA ALA A 92 5.64 9.98 -9.93
C ALA A 92 6.83 10.92 -9.67
N LEU A 93 8.06 10.39 -9.65
CA LEU A 93 9.28 11.19 -9.48
C LEU A 93 9.56 12.18 -10.62
N ARG A 94 8.99 11.98 -11.82
CA ARG A 94 9.06 12.96 -12.91
C ARG A 94 8.17 14.18 -12.66
N TYR A 95 7.09 14.03 -11.90
CA TYR A 95 6.16 15.10 -11.55
C TYR A 95 6.51 15.77 -10.23
N GLU A 96 7.08 15.04 -9.27
CA GLU A 96 7.58 15.55 -8.01
C GLU A 96 8.77 14.71 -7.53
N LYS A 97 9.95 15.31 -7.45
CA LYS A 97 11.18 14.58 -7.08
C LYS A 97 11.24 14.33 -5.57
N ASN A 98 10.62 15.17 -4.77
CA ASN A 98 10.77 15.17 -3.31
C ASN A 98 9.66 14.34 -2.66
N LEU A 99 9.54 13.07 -3.04
CA LEU A 99 8.53 12.13 -2.52
C LEU A 99 9.20 11.01 -1.69
N PRO A 100 9.32 11.16 -0.35
CA PRO A 100 10.00 10.18 0.51
C PRO A 100 9.46 8.77 0.35
N ILE A 101 8.12 8.61 0.36
CA ILE A 101 7.46 7.31 0.21
C ILE A 101 7.75 6.62 -1.12
N VAL A 102 7.95 7.39 -2.19
CA VAL A 102 8.24 6.83 -3.52
C VAL A 102 9.67 6.32 -3.56
N HIS A 103 10.61 7.09 -3.00
CA HIS A 103 12.00 6.67 -2.85
C HIS A 103 12.13 5.43 -1.97
N TYR A 104 11.47 5.37 -0.81
CA TYR A 104 11.45 4.17 0.04
C TYR A 104 10.97 2.93 -0.72
N ARG A 105 9.87 3.05 -1.48
CA ARG A 105 9.30 1.93 -2.23
C ARG A 105 10.17 1.47 -3.39
N LEU A 106 10.78 2.39 -4.15
CA LEU A 106 11.75 2.06 -5.19
C LEU A 106 13.00 1.39 -4.58
N GLY A 107 13.46 1.87 -3.42
CA GLY A 107 14.55 1.26 -2.67
C GLY A 107 14.26 -0.21 -2.35
N PHE A 108 13.07 -0.51 -1.85
CA PHE A 108 12.62 -1.86 -1.58
C PHE A 108 12.57 -2.76 -2.84
N LEU A 109 12.07 -2.24 -3.96
CA LEU A 109 12.02 -2.99 -5.22
C LEU A 109 13.42 -3.36 -5.70
N HIS A 110 14.37 -2.41 -5.69
CA HIS A 110 15.76 -2.69 -6.04
C HIS A 110 16.46 -3.60 -5.04
N TYR A 111 16.13 -3.48 -3.75
CA TYR A 111 16.65 -4.37 -2.70
C TYR A 111 16.29 -5.82 -2.97
N LYS A 112 15.00 -6.08 -3.28
CA LYS A 112 14.49 -7.40 -3.66
C LYS A 112 15.17 -7.95 -4.92
N GLN A 113 15.51 -7.07 -5.87
CA GLN A 113 16.27 -7.40 -7.08
C GLN A 113 17.78 -7.55 -6.84
N ARG A 114 18.26 -7.46 -5.59
CA ARG A 114 19.69 -7.45 -5.21
C ARG A 114 20.52 -6.35 -5.86
N SER A 115 19.87 -5.30 -6.34
CA SER A 115 20.50 -4.11 -6.89
C SER A 115 20.83 -3.13 -5.76
N TYR A 116 21.74 -3.53 -4.87
CA TYR A 116 21.99 -2.85 -3.59
C TYR A 116 22.47 -1.40 -3.74
N THR A 117 23.23 -1.08 -4.80
CA THR A 117 23.65 0.30 -5.10
C THR A 117 22.45 1.20 -5.40
N SER A 118 21.55 0.76 -6.28
CA SER A 118 20.33 1.52 -6.60
C SER A 118 19.42 1.63 -5.38
N ALA A 119 19.25 0.53 -4.63
CA ALA A 119 18.47 0.51 -3.41
C ALA A 119 18.99 1.52 -2.38
N LEU A 120 20.31 1.56 -2.15
CA LEU A 120 20.98 2.50 -1.25
C LEU A 120 20.68 3.95 -1.62
N LEU A 121 20.82 4.32 -2.89
CA LEU A 121 20.55 5.69 -3.37
C LEU A 121 19.10 6.11 -3.15
N HIS A 122 18.17 5.17 -3.33
CA HIS A 122 16.75 5.41 -3.08
C HIS A 122 16.44 5.55 -1.59
N PHE A 123 16.97 4.68 -0.72
CA PHE A 123 16.77 4.82 0.72
C PHE A 123 17.39 6.10 1.28
N ASP A 124 18.60 6.47 0.86
CA ASP A 124 19.24 7.74 1.23
C ASP A 124 18.39 8.95 0.80
N SER A 125 17.89 8.93 -0.44
CA SER A 125 16.98 9.97 -0.94
C SER A 125 15.68 10.05 -0.13
N ALA A 126 15.12 8.91 0.27
CA ALA A 126 13.89 8.88 1.09
C ALA A 126 14.10 9.62 2.42
N LEU A 127 15.21 9.33 3.11
CA LEU A 127 15.56 9.98 4.38
C LEU A 127 15.87 11.47 4.19
N ARG A 128 16.59 11.83 3.12
CA ARG A 128 16.90 13.24 2.82
C ARG A 128 15.63 14.05 2.55
N PHE A 129 14.70 13.51 1.77
CA PHE A 129 13.46 14.20 1.43
C PHE A 129 12.43 14.17 2.57
N GLN A 130 12.52 13.24 3.53
CA GLN A 130 11.68 13.23 4.72
C GLN A 130 11.77 14.55 5.50
N MET A 131 12.97 15.15 5.53
CA MET A 131 13.26 16.40 6.21
C MET A 131 12.84 17.65 5.41
N SER A 132 12.44 17.49 4.14
CA SER A 132 12.02 18.59 3.28
C SER A 132 10.60 19.05 3.62
N HIS A 133 10.36 20.36 3.49
CA HIS A 133 9.01 20.91 3.55
C HIS A 133 8.31 20.74 2.18
N GLY A 134 7.01 20.44 2.17
CA GLY A 134 6.20 20.54 0.94
C GLY A 134 5.20 19.41 0.65
N PHE A 135 5.29 18.23 1.27
CA PHE A 135 4.39 17.10 0.96
C PHE A 135 4.17 16.15 2.16
N ASP A 136 3.54 16.65 3.22
CA ASP A 136 3.35 15.87 4.46
C ASP A 136 2.60 14.55 4.24
N LYS A 137 1.69 14.50 3.27
CA LYS A 137 0.95 13.28 2.89
C LYS A 137 1.84 12.14 2.36
N TYR A 138 3.05 12.43 1.90
CA TYR A 138 3.98 11.45 1.30
C TYR A 138 5.22 11.20 2.15
N LYS A 139 5.22 11.67 3.40
CA LYS A 139 6.22 11.32 4.39
C LYS A 139 6.11 9.84 4.77
N LEU A 140 7.24 9.28 5.17
CA LEU A 140 7.30 7.96 5.78
C LEU A 140 6.70 8.04 7.18
N ASN A 141 5.99 6.98 7.58
CA ASN A 141 5.63 6.76 8.98
C ASN A 141 6.85 6.25 9.78
N ASP A 142 6.74 6.18 11.10
CA ASP A 142 7.86 5.82 11.98
C ASP A 142 8.41 4.41 11.68
N GLN A 143 7.53 3.45 11.38
CA GLN A 143 7.95 2.10 11.00
C GLN A 143 8.72 2.08 9.68
N GLN A 144 8.24 2.82 8.67
CA GLN A 144 8.89 2.95 7.38
C GLN A 144 10.24 3.65 7.51
N LEU A 145 10.37 4.65 8.39
CA LEU A 145 11.65 5.30 8.70
C LEU A 145 12.65 4.33 9.32
N HIS A 146 12.22 3.58 10.33
CA HIS A 146 13.04 2.56 10.97
C HIS A 146 13.51 1.51 9.95
N ASN A 147 12.58 0.98 9.16
CA ASN A 147 12.88 0.02 8.10
C ASN A 147 13.82 0.62 7.05
N CYS A 148 13.64 1.90 6.68
CA CYS A 148 14.50 2.58 5.71
C CYS A 148 15.95 2.65 6.19
N HIS A 149 16.19 2.94 7.47
CA HIS A 149 17.54 2.92 8.04
C HIS A 149 18.16 1.51 8.03
N LEU A 150 17.38 0.49 8.39
CA LEU A 150 17.85 -0.90 8.36
C LEU A 150 18.20 -1.34 6.94
N TYR A 151 17.32 -1.11 5.96
CA TYR A 151 17.60 -1.46 4.57
C TYR A 151 18.79 -0.69 4.00
N LEU A 152 18.94 0.60 4.34
CA LEU A 152 20.10 1.40 3.93
C LEU A 152 21.41 0.79 4.46
N SER A 153 21.43 0.43 5.76
CA SER A 153 22.58 -0.23 6.38
C SER A 153 22.88 -1.57 5.71
N SER A 154 21.85 -2.41 5.51
CA SER A 154 22.00 -3.70 4.83
C SER A 154 22.54 -3.54 3.41
N CYS A 155 22.09 -2.55 2.64
CA CYS A 155 22.63 -2.28 1.30
C CYS A 155 24.14 -2.00 1.34
N GLY A 156 24.59 -1.13 2.25
CA GLY A 156 26.01 -0.81 2.40
C GLY A 156 26.84 -2.05 2.76
N LEU A 157 26.32 -2.89 3.65
CA LEU A 157 26.98 -4.13 4.04
C LEU A 157 27.02 -5.16 2.91
N PHE A 158 25.95 -5.30 2.12
CA PHE A 158 25.94 -6.19 0.94
C PHE A 158 26.90 -5.70 -0.16
N ILE A 159 27.03 -4.39 -0.37
CA ILE A 159 28.01 -3.84 -1.31
C ILE A 159 29.43 -4.16 -0.85
N ALA A 160 29.74 -3.94 0.43
CA ALA A 160 31.05 -4.28 1.00
C ALA A 160 31.33 -5.79 0.89
N LYS A 161 30.32 -6.63 1.14
CA LYS A 161 30.38 -8.09 0.96
C LYS A 161 30.75 -8.47 -0.46
N ASN A 162 29.98 -8.01 -1.44
CA ASN A 162 30.19 -8.36 -2.84
C ASN A 162 31.58 -7.87 -3.32
N THR A 163 32.02 -6.68 -2.86
CA THR A 163 33.35 -6.15 -3.19
C THR A 163 34.46 -7.06 -2.68
N GLN A 164 34.34 -7.62 -1.47
CA GLN A 164 35.31 -8.56 -0.94
C GLN A 164 35.29 -9.89 -1.71
N GLU A 165 34.09 -10.44 -1.99
CA GLU A 165 33.96 -11.67 -2.78
C GLU A 165 34.54 -11.49 -4.19
N ASP A 166 34.35 -10.33 -4.82
CA ASP A 166 34.96 -10.00 -6.12
C ASP A 166 36.50 -9.94 -6.03
N LEU A 167 37.06 -9.36 -4.96
CA LEU A 167 38.50 -9.35 -4.72
C LEU A 167 39.09 -10.74 -4.50
N ASP A 168 38.37 -11.61 -3.79
CA ASP A 168 38.78 -13.00 -3.53
C ASP A 168 38.72 -13.87 -4.81
N ASN A 169 37.73 -13.61 -5.69
CA ASN A 169 37.54 -14.33 -6.96
C ASN A 169 38.44 -13.81 -8.09
N LEU A 170 38.89 -12.56 -8.01
CA LEU A 170 39.99 -12.06 -8.82
C LEU A 170 41.25 -12.76 -8.31
N ASP A 171 41.54 -13.97 -8.82
CA ASP A 171 42.84 -14.65 -8.70
C ASP A 171 43.92 -13.71 -9.25
N LEU A 172 44.33 -12.77 -8.41
CA LEU A 172 45.40 -11.85 -8.68
C LEU A 172 46.65 -12.72 -8.74
N ASN A 173 47.23 -12.82 -9.94
CA ASN A 173 48.64 -13.16 -10.15
C ASN A 173 49.55 -12.11 -9.50
N VAL A 174 49.30 -11.78 -8.23
CA VAL A 174 50.04 -10.88 -7.37
C VAL A 174 50.62 -11.78 -6.29
N ASN A 175 51.92 -11.63 -6.06
CA ASN A 175 52.69 -12.44 -5.13
C ASN A 175 52.01 -12.46 -3.75
N ILE A 176 51.35 -13.58 -3.43
CA ILE A 176 50.44 -13.77 -2.28
C ILE A 176 51.18 -13.56 -0.94
N GLU A 177 52.52 -13.60 -0.94
CA GLU A 177 53.37 -13.34 0.22
C GLU A 177 53.25 -11.90 0.79
N ASN A 178 52.68 -10.94 0.05
CA ASN A 178 52.59 -9.53 0.48
C ASN A 178 51.17 -8.99 0.67
N VAL A 179 50.12 -9.79 0.50
CA VAL A 179 48.74 -9.34 0.74
C VAL A 179 48.25 -9.95 2.05
N LEU A 180 48.02 -9.09 3.05
CA LEU A 180 47.42 -9.47 4.32
C LEU A 180 46.10 -10.21 4.06
N HIS A 181 46.00 -11.46 4.50
CA HIS A 181 44.70 -12.14 4.58
C HIS A 181 43.81 -11.32 5.51
N TYR A 182 42.89 -10.56 4.93
CA TYR A 182 41.89 -9.82 5.69
C TYR A 182 40.92 -10.84 6.31
N GLU A 183 40.85 -10.86 7.63
CA GLU A 183 39.81 -11.62 8.34
C GLU A 183 38.43 -11.11 7.91
N VAL A 184 37.47 -12.04 7.83
CA VAL A 184 36.06 -11.74 7.53
C VAL A 184 35.57 -10.68 8.51
N SER A 185 35.27 -9.49 8.00
CA SER A 185 34.85 -8.34 8.82
C SER A 185 33.71 -8.72 9.78
N PRO A 186 33.77 -8.35 11.07
CA PRO A 186 32.66 -8.57 12.01
C PRO A 186 31.31 -8.00 11.52
N LEU A 187 31.34 -7.06 10.57
CA LEU A 187 30.18 -6.48 9.91
C LEU A 187 29.34 -7.50 9.13
N TYR A 188 29.90 -8.64 8.70
CA TYR A 188 29.14 -9.69 8.02
C TYR A 188 28.07 -10.32 8.92
N ARG A 189 28.33 -10.44 10.22
CA ARG A 189 27.35 -10.96 11.18
C ARG A 189 26.15 -10.00 11.31
N LEU A 190 26.40 -8.69 11.23
CA LEU A 190 25.36 -7.67 11.25
C LEU A 190 24.40 -7.78 10.06
N ILE A 191 24.88 -8.26 8.89
CA ILE A 191 23.99 -8.53 7.74
C ILE A 191 22.94 -9.57 8.12
N SER A 192 23.40 -10.71 8.65
CA SER A 192 22.50 -11.79 9.02
C SER A 192 21.57 -11.41 10.16
N GLU A 193 22.05 -10.65 11.14
CA GLU A 193 21.22 -10.14 12.25
C GLU A 193 20.15 -9.16 11.73
N ASN A 194 20.49 -8.22 10.85
CA ASN A 194 19.54 -7.29 10.25
C ASN A 194 18.50 -7.99 9.38
N GLU A 195 18.92 -8.93 8.51
CA GLU A 195 18.00 -9.69 7.66
C GLU A 195 17.03 -10.53 8.49
N GLN A 196 17.52 -11.19 9.56
CA GLN A 196 16.65 -11.92 10.48
C GLN A 196 15.70 -11.00 11.23
N TYR A 197 16.16 -9.82 11.65
CA TYR A 197 15.30 -8.82 12.26
C TYR A 197 14.20 -8.39 11.30
N LEU A 198 14.55 -7.99 10.08
CA LEU A 198 13.61 -7.57 9.04
C LEU A 198 12.59 -8.67 8.74
N ALA A 199 13.02 -9.93 8.61
CA ALA A 199 12.14 -11.06 8.34
C ALA A 199 11.14 -11.35 9.49
N ARG A 200 11.54 -11.11 10.75
CA ARG A 200 10.68 -11.29 11.92
C ARG A 200 9.71 -10.13 12.17
N HIS A 201 9.97 -8.98 11.57
CA HIS A 201 9.18 -7.75 11.73
C HIS A 201 8.54 -7.29 10.41
N GLU A 202 8.47 -8.17 9.41
CA GLU A 202 7.92 -7.84 8.10
C GLU A 202 6.39 -7.74 8.14
N TYR A 203 5.75 -8.53 9.00
CA TYR A 203 4.30 -8.62 9.11
C TYR A 203 3.83 -8.36 10.54
N CYS A 204 2.55 -8.03 10.66
CA CYS A 204 1.85 -7.90 11.92
C CYS A 204 0.61 -8.81 11.93
N LYS A 205 0.34 -9.41 13.08
CA LYS A 205 -0.90 -10.10 13.42
C LYS A 205 -1.63 -9.26 14.46
N ILE A 206 -2.85 -8.83 14.13
CA ILE A 206 -3.76 -8.17 15.08
C ILE A 206 -4.87 -9.14 15.45
N SER A 207 -5.08 -9.31 16.75
CA SER A 207 -6.21 -10.05 17.32
C SER A 207 -6.94 -9.18 18.34
N SER A 208 -8.01 -9.68 18.97
CA SER A 208 -8.80 -8.92 19.94
C SER A 208 -7.96 -8.43 21.14
N GLY A 209 -7.33 -7.27 21.00
CA GLY A 209 -6.57 -6.58 22.05
C GLY A 209 -5.04 -6.68 21.96
N SER A 210 -4.46 -7.38 20.97
CA SER A 210 -3.01 -7.43 20.77
C SER A 210 -2.63 -7.20 19.30
N GLU A 211 -1.49 -6.55 19.12
CA GLU A 211 -0.79 -6.40 17.83
C GLU A 211 0.64 -6.87 18.04
N GLU A 212 1.06 -7.84 17.25
CA GLU A 212 2.36 -8.49 17.39
C GLU A 212 3.03 -8.61 16.01
N TYR A 213 4.34 -8.37 15.98
CA TYR A 213 5.14 -8.67 14.79
C TYR A 213 5.24 -10.17 14.58
N CYS A 214 5.21 -10.57 13.31
CA CYS A 214 5.28 -11.97 12.94
C CYS A 214 6.03 -12.19 11.63
N THR A 215 6.50 -13.41 11.43
CA THR A 215 7.14 -13.84 10.19
C THR A 215 6.10 -14.19 9.12
N LYS A 216 6.55 -14.35 7.88
CA LYS A 216 5.70 -14.89 6.81
C LYS A 216 5.11 -16.27 7.15
N GLN A 217 5.90 -17.14 7.79
CA GLN A 217 5.45 -18.48 8.17
C GLN A 217 4.36 -18.42 9.27
N ASP A 218 4.45 -17.45 10.17
CA ASP A 218 3.42 -17.22 11.18
C ASP A 218 2.11 -16.74 10.53
N CYS A 219 2.19 -15.86 9.51
CA CYS A 219 1.03 -15.46 8.71
C CYS A 219 0.38 -16.67 8.01
N GLU A 220 1.18 -17.53 7.37
CA GLU A 220 0.71 -18.75 6.72
C GLU A 220 0.00 -19.67 7.73
N SER A 221 0.57 -19.85 8.92
CA SER A 221 -0.02 -20.64 9.99
C SER A 221 -1.33 -20.03 10.52
N ALA A 222 -1.39 -18.70 10.65
CA ALA A 222 -2.59 -17.99 11.10
C ALA A 222 -3.77 -18.11 10.12
N ARG A 223 -3.52 -18.34 8.82
CA ARG A 223 -4.59 -18.58 7.83
C ARG A 223 -5.28 -19.93 7.99
N GLU A 224 -4.62 -20.89 8.64
CA GLU A 224 -5.16 -22.22 8.92
C GLU A 224 -5.98 -22.24 10.22
N GLU A 225 -6.00 -21.12 10.97
CA GLU A 225 -6.73 -21.00 12.23
C GLU A 225 -8.24 -21.18 12.00
N ARG A 226 -8.84 -22.04 12.83
CA ARG A 226 -10.27 -22.35 12.76
C ARG A 226 -11.05 -21.46 13.72
N GLU A 227 -12.35 -21.37 13.46
CA GLU A 227 -13.31 -20.64 14.29
C GLU A 227 -13.03 -19.13 14.42
N SER A 228 -12.13 -18.60 13.59
CA SER A 228 -11.75 -17.18 13.54
C SER A 228 -11.94 -16.61 12.14
N ILE A 229 -12.35 -15.35 12.06
CA ILE A 229 -12.41 -14.60 10.81
C ILE A 229 -11.02 -14.03 10.55
N ILE A 230 -10.35 -14.53 9.51
CA ILE A 230 -9.03 -14.03 9.12
C ILE A 230 -9.21 -13.05 7.98
N LEU A 231 -8.80 -11.80 8.18
CA LEU A 231 -8.71 -10.77 7.16
C LEU A 231 -7.24 -10.58 6.78
N ASP A 232 -6.88 -10.98 5.58
CA ASP A 232 -5.50 -11.06 5.14
C ASP A 232 -5.17 -10.02 4.06
N PHE A 233 -4.22 -9.14 4.37
CA PHE A 233 -3.62 -8.15 3.46
C PHE A 233 -2.18 -8.51 3.02
N THR A 234 -1.65 -9.65 3.48
CA THR A 234 -0.24 -10.03 3.28
C THR A 234 0.04 -10.71 1.95
N GLU A 235 -0.98 -11.35 1.37
CA GLU A 235 -0.91 -11.95 0.04
C GLU A 235 -1.17 -10.94 -1.07
N ARG A 236 -1.13 -11.46 -2.30
CA ARG A 236 -1.60 -10.75 -3.48
C ARG A 236 -3.04 -10.29 -3.24
N GLU A 237 -4.00 -11.17 -3.16
CA GLU A 237 -5.39 -10.71 -3.03
C GLU A 237 -5.74 -10.47 -1.57
N ILE A 238 -6.35 -9.30 -1.28
CA ILE A 238 -6.95 -9.08 0.05
C ILE A 238 -8.06 -10.10 0.19
N SER A 239 -8.00 -10.93 1.21
CA SER A 239 -8.93 -12.04 1.35
C SER A 239 -9.52 -12.10 2.75
N VAL A 240 -10.72 -12.65 2.81
CA VAL A 240 -11.33 -13.06 4.07
C VAL A 240 -11.46 -14.57 4.08
N ILE A 241 -11.02 -15.19 5.17
CA ILE A 241 -10.94 -16.63 5.34
C ILE A 241 -11.69 -17.01 6.62
N TYR A 242 -12.48 -18.09 6.54
CA TYR A 242 -13.13 -18.70 7.69
C TYR A 242 -13.18 -20.22 7.49
N ASN A 243 -12.65 -21.00 8.45
CA ASN A 243 -12.60 -22.46 8.41
C ASN A 243 -12.10 -23.04 7.06
N GLY A 244 -11.07 -22.41 6.48
CA GLY A 244 -10.48 -22.83 5.20
C GLY A 244 -11.26 -22.42 3.94
N LYS A 245 -12.41 -21.75 4.09
CA LYS A 245 -13.14 -21.11 2.97
C LYS A 245 -12.66 -19.69 2.80
N MET A 246 -12.35 -19.31 1.57
CA MET A 246 -11.75 -18.01 1.23
C MET A 246 -12.62 -17.26 0.22
N ASN A 247 -12.68 -15.94 0.39
CA ASN A 247 -13.21 -15.02 -0.61
C ASN A 247 -12.30 -13.80 -0.78
N VAL A 248 -12.20 -13.30 -2.00
CA VAL A 248 -11.36 -12.16 -2.33
C VAL A 248 -12.15 -10.86 -2.17
N LEU A 249 -11.61 -9.96 -1.37
CA LEU A 249 -12.12 -8.63 -1.16
C LEU A 249 -11.40 -7.63 -2.05
N SER A 250 -12.14 -6.58 -2.40
CA SER A 250 -11.52 -5.40 -2.99
C SER A 250 -10.94 -4.51 -1.87
N ARG A 251 -10.04 -3.57 -2.22
CA ARG A 251 -9.32 -2.77 -1.22
C ARG A 251 -10.24 -2.01 -0.27
N ASN A 252 -11.26 -1.34 -0.81
CA ASN A 252 -12.18 -0.58 0.03
C ASN A 252 -12.98 -1.50 0.96
N ARG A 253 -13.43 -2.67 0.46
CA ARG A 253 -14.16 -3.65 1.28
C ARG A 253 -13.28 -4.26 2.37
N GLY A 254 -12.00 -4.52 2.07
CA GLY A 254 -11.02 -4.96 3.06
C GLY A 254 -10.84 -3.91 4.17
N GLU A 255 -10.65 -2.65 3.81
CA GLU A 255 -10.48 -1.55 4.78
C GLU A 255 -11.75 -1.28 5.60
N ILE A 256 -12.93 -1.31 4.97
CA ILE A 256 -14.21 -1.21 5.67
C ILE A 256 -14.33 -2.33 6.70
N LEU A 257 -14.08 -3.58 6.29
CA LEU A 257 -14.16 -4.73 7.19
C LEU A 257 -13.15 -4.62 8.34
N ARG A 258 -11.89 -4.27 8.03
CA ARG A 258 -10.84 -4.07 9.04
C ARG A 258 -11.30 -3.06 10.11
N TYR A 259 -11.85 -1.93 9.67
CA TYR A 259 -12.31 -0.89 10.58
C TYR A 259 -13.50 -1.35 11.44
N PHE A 260 -14.44 -2.12 10.88
CA PHE A 260 -15.49 -2.79 11.68
C PHE A 260 -14.92 -3.71 12.75
N LEU A 261 -13.98 -4.59 12.39
CA LEU A 261 -13.37 -5.54 13.32
C LEU A 261 -12.65 -4.83 14.47
N LEU A 262 -11.96 -3.73 14.19
CA LEU A 262 -11.13 -3.02 15.16
C LEU A 262 -11.88 -2.00 16.03
N LYS A 263 -12.90 -1.32 15.48
CA LYS A 263 -13.45 -0.09 16.09
C LYS A 263 -14.93 -0.14 16.41
N SER A 264 -15.65 -1.10 15.84
CA SER A 264 -17.09 -1.16 16.07
C SER A 264 -17.46 -2.18 17.15
N ASN A 265 -18.48 -1.85 17.91
CA ASN A 265 -19.19 -2.78 18.80
C ASN A 265 -20.58 -2.21 19.06
N GLU A 266 -21.39 -2.88 19.87
CA GLU A 266 -22.77 -2.44 20.11
C GLU A 266 -22.89 -1.01 20.69
N SER A 267 -21.90 -0.59 21.49
CA SER A 267 -21.85 0.75 22.10
C SER A 267 -21.22 1.82 21.19
N ALA A 268 -20.46 1.39 20.19
CA ALA A 268 -19.80 2.24 19.20
C ALA A 268 -20.13 1.76 17.77
N PRO A 269 -21.37 1.92 17.29
CA PRO A 269 -21.73 1.57 15.93
C PRO A 269 -21.19 2.61 14.95
N LEU A 270 -20.79 2.14 13.77
CA LEU A 270 -20.23 2.96 12.71
C LEU A 270 -21.29 3.38 11.71
N THR A 271 -21.17 4.61 11.24
CA THR A 271 -22.00 5.27 10.24
C THR A 271 -21.22 5.46 8.94
N ARG A 272 -21.87 5.99 7.90
CA ARG A 272 -21.18 6.35 6.65
C ARG A 272 -20.09 7.40 6.83
N HIS A 273 -20.15 8.22 7.88
CA HIS A 273 -19.18 9.29 8.13
C HIS A 273 -17.83 8.77 8.61
N ASP A 274 -17.81 7.62 9.27
CA ASP A 274 -16.59 6.96 9.73
C ASP A 274 -15.72 6.43 8.58
N PHE A 275 -16.30 6.35 7.39
CA PHE A 275 -15.65 5.87 6.16
C PHE A 275 -15.48 6.99 5.13
N TYR A 276 -15.48 8.26 5.57
CA TYR A 276 -15.41 9.40 4.66
C TYR A 276 -14.21 9.29 3.71
N ASP A 277 -13.01 8.97 4.19
CA ASP A 277 -11.80 8.88 3.35
C ASP A 277 -11.86 7.78 2.29
N ILE A 278 -12.66 6.73 2.51
CA ILE A 278 -12.89 5.66 1.52
C ILE A 278 -13.91 6.12 0.46
N PHE A 279 -14.95 6.83 0.89
CA PHE A 279 -16.06 7.23 0.03
C PHE A 279 -15.93 8.65 -0.56
N SER A 280 -14.97 9.46 -0.12
CA SER A 280 -14.76 10.86 -0.55
C SER A 280 -14.00 10.97 -1.87
N VAL A 281 -13.43 9.86 -2.37
CA VAL A 281 -12.96 9.78 -3.76
C VAL A 281 -14.13 9.97 -4.74
N SER A 282 -15.37 9.83 -4.26
CA SER A 282 -16.61 9.76 -5.04
C SER A 282 -17.42 11.07 -5.16
N GLY A 283 -16.91 12.24 -4.73
CA GLY A 283 -17.64 13.49 -5.03
C GLY A 283 -17.06 14.79 -4.47
N GLU A 284 -17.04 15.84 -5.29
CA GLU A 284 -16.66 17.21 -4.89
C GLU A 284 -17.68 17.88 -3.92
N ASN A 285 -18.84 17.25 -3.68
CA ASN A 285 -19.90 17.77 -2.79
C ASN A 285 -20.00 17.09 -1.41
N GLY A 286 -18.99 16.33 -0.99
CA GLY A 286 -18.73 16.03 0.44
C GLY A 286 -19.76 15.18 1.20
N GLY A 287 -20.64 14.42 0.54
CA GLY A 287 -21.61 13.55 1.19
C GLY A 287 -21.65 12.13 0.61
N VAL A 288 -21.35 11.13 1.43
CA VAL A 288 -21.53 9.71 1.09
C VAL A 288 -23.03 9.39 1.02
N SER A 289 -23.55 8.80 -0.05
CA SER A 289 -24.96 8.40 -0.05
C SER A 289 -25.21 7.25 0.94
N THR A 290 -26.29 7.31 1.72
CA THR A 290 -26.70 6.21 2.63
C THR A 290 -26.89 4.88 1.87
N ASN A 291 -27.28 4.97 0.59
CA ASN A 291 -27.43 3.81 -0.28
C ASN A 291 -26.08 3.14 -0.58
N THR A 292 -25.02 3.92 -0.85
CA THR A 292 -23.66 3.41 -1.07
C THR A 292 -23.14 2.67 0.16
N TYR A 293 -23.34 3.25 1.34
CA TYR A 293 -22.94 2.62 2.60
C TYR A 293 -23.67 1.29 2.82
N THR A 294 -25.01 1.32 2.75
CA THR A 294 -25.85 0.13 2.95
C THR A 294 -25.55 -0.98 1.94
N GLN A 295 -25.27 -0.63 0.69
CA GLN A 295 -24.87 -1.59 -0.34
C GLN A 295 -23.53 -2.27 -0.04
N ASN A 296 -22.54 -1.53 0.47
CA ASN A 296 -21.26 -2.11 0.88
C ASN A 296 -21.44 -3.12 2.02
N ILE A 297 -22.26 -2.80 3.02
CA ILE A 297 -22.59 -3.73 4.12
C ILE A 297 -23.30 -4.98 3.59
N ARG A 298 -24.26 -4.81 2.68
CA ARG A 298 -24.95 -5.94 2.05
C ARG A 298 -23.98 -6.85 1.29
N ARG A 299 -23.00 -6.29 0.58
CA ARG A 299 -21.97 -7.05 -0.14
C ARG A 299 -21.05 -7.80 0.83
N LEU A 300 -20.61 -7.17 1.93
CA LEU A 300 -19.82 -7.86 2.98
C LEU A 300 -20.59 -9.04 3.59
N ARG A 301 -21.88 -8.86 3.89
CA ARG A 301 -22.74 -9.96 4.37
C ARG A 301 -22.87 -11.10 3.35
N ALA A 302 -22.91 -10.80 2.05
CA ALA A 302 -22.92 -11.83 1.02
C ALA A 302 -21.59 -12.62 1.03
N VAL A 303 -20.46 -11.92 1.15
CA VAL A 303 -19.14 -12.56 1.28
C VAL A 303 -19.08 -13.49 2.50
N PHE A 304 -19.58 -13.06 3.66
CA PHE A 304 -19.61 -13.92 4.86
C PHE A 304 -20.42 -15.20 4.67
N LYS A 305 -21.54 -15.13 3.95
CA LYS A 305 -22.33 -16.32 3.60
C LYS A 305 -21.59 -17.25 2.66
N GLU A 306 -20.82 -16.72 1.71
CA GLU A 306 -20.01 -17.50 0.76
C GLU A 306 -18.88 -18.27 1.47
N ILE A 307 -18.35 -17.73 2.58
CA ILE A 307 -17.36 -18.41 3.43
C ILE A 307 -18.01 -19.18 4.61
N GLU A 308 -19.30 -19.49 4.53
CA GLU A 308 -20.04 -20.34 5.47
C GLU A 308 -20.26 -19.76 6.89
N ILE A 309 -20.12 -18.45 7.08
CA ILE A 309 -20.61 -17.76 8.29
C ILE A 309 -22.12 -17.56 8.14
N LYS A 310 -22.90 -18.23 9.00
CA LYS A 310 -24.37 -18.31 8.87
C LYS A 310 -25.09 -17.17 9.58
N GLU A 311 -24.53 -16.71 10.69
CA GLU A 311 -25.07 -15.64 11.52
C GLU A 311 -24.76 -14.28 10.89
N ASP A 312 -25.67 -13.31 11.10
CA ASP A 312 -25.39 -11.93 10.74
C ASP A 312 -24.45 -11.33 11.79
N ILE A 313 -23.22 -11.01 11.40
CA ILE A 313 -22.19 -10.50 12.30
C ILE A 313 -22.03 -8.97 12.22
N LEU A 314 -22.58 -8.35 11.17
CA LEU A 314 -22.62 -6.89 11.01
C LEU A 314 -24.03 -6.39 11.32
N ILE A 315 -24.31 -6.10 12.58
CA ILE A 315 -25.66 -5.83 13.08
C ILE A 315 -26.03 -4.36 12.88
N ASN A 316 -27.22 -4.09 12.37
CA ASN A 316 -27.76 -2.73 12.31
C ASN A 316 -28.14 -2.26 13.73
N LYS A 317 -27.78 -1.03 14.11
CA LYS A 317 -28.21 -0.44 15.38
C LYS A 317 -29.55 0.30 15.20
N PRO A 318 -30.68 -0.25 15.67
CA PRO A 318 -31.96 0.45 15.60
C PRO A 318 -31.97 1.67 16.53
N GLY A 319 -32.72 2.71 16.15
CA GLY A 319 -32.91 3.92 16.98
C GLY A 319 -31.79 4.97 16.88
N SER A 320 -30.76 4.74 16.05
CA SER A 320 -29.81 5.78 15.68
C SER A 320 -30.47 6.79 14.72
N SER A 321 -30.10 8.08 14.84
CA SER A 321 -30.52 9.14 13.90
C SER A 321 -30.02 8.89 12.48
N GLU A 322 -29.02 8.02 12.34
CA GLU A 322 -28.39 7.66 11.08
C GLU A 322 -28.21 6.14 10.98
N THR A 323 -28.24 5.61 9.75
CA THR A 323 -28.00 4.19 9.51
C THR A 323 -26.60 3.82 10.02
N ALA A 324 -26.55 2.95 11.04
CA ALA A 324 -25.33 2.53 11.69
C ALA A 324 -25.26 1.00 11.81
N TYR A 325 -24.05 0.46 11.74
CA TYR A 325 -23.78 -0.97 11.87
C TYR A 325 -22.64 -1.21 12.86
N TYR A 326 -22.56 -2.39 13.44
CA TYR A 326 -21.42 -2.81 14.25
C TYR A 326 -21.12 -4.29 14.07
N PHE A 327 -19.85 -4.66 14.27
CA PHE A 327 -19.42 -6.04 14.39
C PHE A 327 -19.77 -6.56 15.78
N ASN A 328 -20.51 -7.66 15.85
CA ASN A 328 -21.04 -8.19 17.11
C ASN A 328 -20.03 -8.99 17.95
N HIS A 329 -18.80 -9.18 17.46
CA HIS A 329 -17.73 -9.96 18.11
C HIS A 329 -18.12 -11.39 18.48
N GLN A 330 -19.12 -11.97 17.81
CA GLN A 330 -19.50 -13.37 18.00
C GLN A 330 -18.37 -14.32 17.60
N TYR A 331 -17.56 -13.91 16.62
CA TYR A 331 -16.40 -14.65 16.15
C TYR A 331 -15.13 -13.87 16.49
N PRO A 332 -14.09 -14.56 17.01
CA PRO A 332 -12.74 -14.01 17.04
C PRO A 332 -12.31 -13.60 15.63
N PHE A 333 -11.39 -12.64 15.56
CA PHE A 333 -10.82 -12.22 14.29
C PHE A 333 -9.30 -12.09 14.37
N ILE A 334 -8.69 -12.21 13.20
CA ILE A 334 -7.27 -12.01 12.97
C ILE A 334 -7.12 -11.12 11.76
N ILE A 335 -6.33 -10.06 11.89
CA ILE A 335 -5.94 -9.23 10.75
C ILE A 335 -4.45 -9.43 10.52
N LEU A 336 -4.09 -9.83 9.30
CA LEU A 336 -2.69 -9.98 8.87
C LEU A 336 -2.37 -8.85 7.89
N HIS A 337 -1.27 -8.14 8.11
CA HIS A 337 -0.80 -7.10 7.19
C HIS A 337 0.72 -6.93 7.26
N ARG A 338 1.31 -6.17 6.33
CA ARG A 338 2.74 -5.82 6.46
C ARG A 338 2.92 -4.74 7.51
N SER A 339 4.02 -4.78 8.26
CA SER A 339 4.33 -3.75 9.24
C SER A 339 4.54 -2.37 8.61
N ASP A 340 4.97 -2.33 7.35
CA ASP A 340 5.23 -1.09 6.62
C ASP A 340 4.02 -0.58 5.80
N ASP A 341 2.85 -1.21 5.94
CA ASP A 341 1.64 -0.78 5.27
C ASP A 341 1.07 0.52 5.88
N THR A 342 0.36 1.28 5.04
CA THR A 342 -0.39 2.46 5.47
C THR A 342 -1.84 2.23 5.10
N PHE A 343 -2.67 2.04 6.12
CA PHE A 343 -4.09 1.82 5.94
C PHE A 343 -4.80 3.10 5.48
N LEU A 344 -5.92 2.94 4.76
CA LEU A 344 -6.74 4.07 4.32
C LEU A 344 -7.45 4.77 5.48
N LEU A 345 -7.81 4.00 6.51
CA LEU A 345 -8.46 4.51 7.72
C LEU A 345 -7.50 4.35 8.89
N ASN A 346 -7.19 5.45 9.57
CA ASN A 346 -6.45 5.37 10.82
C ASN A 346 -7.38 4.82 11.90
N GLY A 347 -6.87 3.87 12.69
CA GLY A 347 -7.59 3.31 13.83
C GLY A 347 -7.71 4.30 14.97
#